data_AF-A0A3M5U150-F1
#
_entry.id   AF-A0A3M5U150-F1
#
_cell.length_a   1.000
_cell.length_b   1.000
_cell.length_c   1.000
_cell.angle_alpha   90.00
_cell.angle_beta   90.00
_cell.angle_gamma   90.00
#
_symmetry.space_group_name_H-M   'P 1'
#
loop_
_entity.id
_entity.type
_entity.pdbx_description
1 polymer ?
#
loop_
_entity_poly.entity_id
_entity_poly.type
_entity_poly.pdbx_seq_one_letter_code
_entity_poly.pdbx_strand_id
1 'polypeptide(L)' 'MLVAAQGGVHPGPRETYGHAAIVDPWGRVLAQQAQGEAVLLATRDSEEQASIRARMPVSSHRRFFSQDAMRPASE' A
#
# COMPACT_ATOMS: atom_id res chain seq x y z
N MET A 1 1.94 2.16 -0.16
CA MET A 1 0.64 1.60 -0.57
C MET A 1 -0.36 2.74 -0.71
N LEU A 2 -1.17 2.71 -1.77
CA LEU A 2 -2.29 3.64 -1.94
C LEU A 2 -3.58 2.86 -1.72
N VAL A 3 -4.45 3.39 -0.85
CA VAL A 3 -5.74 2.80 -0.50
C VAL A 3 -6.82 3.82 -0.83
N ALA A 4 -7.44 3.67 -2.00
CA ALA A 4 -8.60 4.48 -2.35
C ALA A 4 -9.86 3.88 -1.74
N ALA A 5 -10.71 4.71 -1.16
CA ALA A 5 -11.97 4.27 -0.55
C ALA A 5 -13.06 5.34 -0.69
N GLN A 6 -14.32 4.88 -0.69
CA GLN A 6 -15.49 5.76 -0.58
C GLN A 6 -15.80 6.02 0.89
N GLY A 7 -16.15 7.26 1.23
CA GLY A 7 -16.52 7.67 2.58
C GLY A 7 -17.80 8.49 2.61
N GLY A 8 -18.57 8.33 3.69
CA GLY A 8 -19.79 9.09 3.96
C GLY A 8 -21.08 8.42 3.47
N VAL A 9 -22.14 9.22 3.45
CA VAL A 9 -23.51 8.80 3.11
C VAL A 9 -23.80 9.04 1.64
N HIS A 10 -24.41 8.07 0.99
CA HIS A 10 -24.81 8.09 -0.42
C HIS A 10 -26.33 8.18 -0.55
N PRO A 11 -26.89 8.53 -1.72
CA PRO A 11 -28.34 8.48 -1.93
C PRO A 11 -28.95 7.13 -1.51
N GLY A 12 -30.01 7.18 -0.71
CA GLY A 12 -30.62 6.02 -0.06
C GLY A 12 -30.03 5.72 1.32
N PRO A 13 -30.18 4.49 1.86
CA PRO A 13 -29.67 4.11 3.17
C PRO A 13 -28.19 3.69 3.16
N ARG A 14 -27.46 3.97 2.08
CA ARG A 14 -26.09 3.44 1.89
C ARG A 14 -25.07 4.37 2.53
N GLU A 15 -24.25 3.80 3.40
CA GLU A 15 -23.08 4.47 3.99
C GLU A 15 -21.81 3.68 3.67
N THR A 16 -20.70 4.39 3.48
CA THR A 16 -19.38 3.81 3.27
C THR A 16 -18.39 4.33 4.29
N TYR A 17 -17.55 3.44 4.81
CA TYR A 17 -16.72 3.69 5.99
C TYR A 17 -15.67 4.80 5.81
N GLY A 18 -15.19 5.01 4.58
CA GLY A 18 -14.06 5.89 4.28
C GLY A 18 -12.74 5.16 4.47
N HIS A 19 -11.83 5.73 5.26
CA HIS A 19 -10.48 5.21 5.51
C HIS A 19 -9.60 5.08 4.26
N ALA A 20 -9.79 5.98 3.29
CA ALA A 20 -8.80 6.15 2.23
C ALA A 20 -7.46 6.55 2.88
N ALA A 21 -6.35 5.96 2.43
CA ALA A 21 -5.06 6.16 3.09
C ALA A 21 -3.86 6.02 2.13
N ILE A 22 -2.77 6.69 2.51
CA ILE A 22 -1.44 6.48 1.93
C ILE A 22 -0.54 5.93 3.03
N VAL A 23 0.12 4.80 2.76
CA VAL A 23 0.96 4.09 3.75
C VAL A 23 2.38 3.92 3.21
N ASP A 24 3.38 4.13 4.05
CA ASP A 24 4.80 3.95 3.70
C ASP A 24 5.16 2.44 3.56
N PRO A 25 6.39 2.11 3.09
CA PRO A 25 6.83 0.72 2.96
C PRO A 25 7.00 -0.04 4.29
N TRP A 26 7.05 0.65 5.43
CA TRP A 26 7.14 0.04 6.77
C TRP A 26 5.76 -0.17 7.42
N GLY A 27 4.69 0.34 6.81
CA GLY A 27 3.33 0.24 7.32
C GLY A 27 2.84 1.48 8.08
N ARG A 28 3.58 2.59 8.08
CA ARG A 28 3.13 3.84 8.69
C ARG A 28 2.11 4.54 7.80
N VAL A 29 1.00 4.98 8.39
CA VAL A 29 0.00 5.80 7.68
C VAL A 29 0.54 7.23 7.55
N LEU A 30 0.77 7.66 6.31
CA LEU A 30 1.29 8.99 5.98
C LEU A 30 0.17 10.03 5.82
N ALA A 31 -0.98 9.60 5.29
CA ALA A 31 -2.19 10.40 5.16
C ALA A 31 -3.41 9.48 5.22
N GLN A 32 -4.51 9.93 5.82
CA GLN A 32 -5.76 9.19 5.87
C GLN A 32 -6.95 10.14 5.89
N GLN A 33 -8.00 9.78 5.15
CA GLN A 33 -9.32 10.36 5.31
C GLN A 33 -10.22 9.35 6.03
N ALA A 34 -10.67 9.69 7.23
CA ALA A 34 -11.54 8.82 8.01
C ALA A 34 -12.92 8.67 7.32
N GLN A 35 -13.62 9.77 7.02
CA GLN A 35 -14.95 9.76 6.39
C GLN A 35 -15.10 10.88 5.36
N GLY A 36 -16.04 10.75 4.43
CA GLY A 36 -16.35 11.79 3.43
C GLY A 36 -15.31 11.93 2.30
N GLU A 37 -15.50 12.97 1.48
CA GLU A 37 -14.67 13.26 0.32
C GLU A 37 -13.36 13.95 0.72
N ALA A 38 -12.25 13.56 0.08
CA ALA A 38 -10.96 14.22 0.25
C ALA A 38 -10.00 13.92 -0.91
N VAL A 39 -8.97 14.77 -1.01
CA VAL A 39 -7.75 14.49 -1.77
C VAL A 39 -6.62 14.26 -0.78
N LEU A 40 -5.94 13.13 -0.90
CA LEU A 40 -4.79 12.79 -0.06
C LEU A 40 -3.49 12.93 -0.87
N LEU A 41 -2.50 13.59 -0.26
CA LEU A 41 -1.17 13.78 -0.82
C LEU A 41 -0.12 13.30 0.18
N ALA A 42 0.93 12.66 -0.32
CA ALA A 42 2.11 12.31 0.45
C ALA A 42 3.32 12.23 -0.48
N THR A 43 4.50 12.53 0.05
CA THR A 43 5.76 12.40 -0.68
C THR A 43 6.20 10.93 -0.71
N ARG A 44 6.66 10.47 -1.88
CA ARG A 44 7.29 9.16 -2.01
C ARG A 44 8.80 9.29 -1.76
N ASP A 45 9.30 8.52 -0.79
CA ASP A 45 10.72 8.34 -0.56
C ASP A 45 11.19 7.00 -1.14
N SER A 46 11.94 7.04 -2.24
CA SER A 46 12.50 5.85 -2.89
C SER A 46 13.76 5.32 -2.19
N GLU A 47 14.52 6.18 -1.52
CA GLU A 47 15.76 5.81 -0.85
C GLU A 47 15.44 5.00 0.40
N GLU A 48 14.50 5.46 1.23
CA GLU A 48 14.06 4.71 2.40
C GLU A 48 13.41 3.38 1.99
N GLN A 49 12.63 3.38 0.90
CA GLN A 49 12.07 2.13 0.35
C GLN A 49 13.17 1.12 -0.03
N ALA A 50 14.25 1.58 -0.66
CA ALA A 50 15.39 0.72 -1.01
C ALA A 50 16.13 0.23 0.24
N SER A 51 16.37 1.12 1.20
CA SER A 51 16.98 0.82 2.50
C SER A 51 16.20 -0.24 3.28
N ILE A 52 14.87 -0.13 3.35
CA ILE A 52 14.00 -1.12 4.01
C ILE A 52 14.15 -2.49 3.34
N ARG A 53 14.14 -2.55 2.01
CA ARG A 53 14.29 -3.81 1.25
C ARG A 53 15.66 -4.45 1.43
N ALA A 54 16.73 -3.64 1.55
CA ALA A 54 18.07 -4.14 1.83
C ALA A 54 18.19 -4.73 3.24
N ARG A 55 17.58 -4.06 4.24
CA ARG A 55 17.55 -4.53 5.64
C ARG A 55 16.68 -5.77 5.84
N MET A 56 15.60 -5.91 5.07
CA MET A 56 14.66 -7.03 5.15
C MET A 56 14.33 -7.56 3.74
N PRO A 57 15.23 -8.36 3.14
CA PRO A 57 15.10 -8.81 1.75
C PRO A 57 14.10 -9.97 1.60
N VAL A 58 12.86 -9.80 2.05
CA VAL A 58 11.83 -10.87 2.07
C VAL A 58 11.65 -11.57 0.71
N SER A 59 11.88 -10.85 -0.40
CA SER A 59 11.82 -11.42 -1.75
C SER A 59 12.83 -12.54 -1.99
N SER A 60 14.03 -12.50 -1.39
CA SER A 60 15.03 -13.56 -1.50
C SER A 60 14.70 -14.79 -0.64
N HIS A 61 13.86 -14.62 0.39
CA HIS A 61 13.40 -15.71 1.25
C HIS A 61 12.27 -16.54 0.62
N ARG A 62 11.75 -16.14 -0.54
CA ARG A 62 10.62 -16.81 -1.22
C ARG A 62 11.03 -18.20 -1.71
N ARG A 63 10.43 -19.25 -1.12
CA ARG A 63 10.69 -20.66 -1.47
C ARG A 63 9.82 -21.20 -2.61
N PHE A 64 8.69 -20.56 -2.88
CA PHE A 64 7.69 -21.00 -3.85
C PHE A 64 7.40 -19.91 -4.86
N PHE A 65 7.38 -20.25 -6.14
CA PHE A 65 7.09 -19.34 -7.23
C PHE A 65 5.76 -19.73 -7.89
N SER A 66 4.95 -18.74 -8.26
CA SER A 66 3.78 -18.97 -9.12
C SER A 66 4.25 -19.30 -10.53
N GLN A 67 3.44 -20.00 -11.32
CA GLN A 67 3.83 -20.43 -12.68
C GLN A 67 4.32 -19.26 -13.56
N ASP A 68 3.75 -18.06 -13.36
CA ASP A 68 4.15 -16.83 -14.08
C ASP A 68 5.36 -16.10 -13.46
N ALA A 69 5.69 -16.40 -12.21
CA ALA A 69 6.88 -15.84 -11.57
C ALA A 69 8.07 -16.71 -11.93
N MET A 70 8.64 -16.50 -13.11
CA MET A 70 9.90 -17.13 -13.51
C MET A 70 10.90 -17.09 -12.33
N ARG A 71 11.43 -18.25 -11.97
CA ARG A 71 12.57 -18.35 -11.05
C ARG A 71 13.70 -17.54 -11.68
N PRO A 72 14.31 -16.54 -11.00
CA PRO A 72 15.52 -15.93 -11.53
C PRO A 72 16.53 -17.05 -11.78
N ALA A 73 17.20 -17.00 -12.94
CA ALA A 73 18.21 -17.97 -13.31
C ALA A 73 19.21 -18.09 -12.14
N SER A 74 19.33 -19.30 -11.61
CA SER A 74 20.38 -19.65 -10.67
C SER A 74 21.71 -19.56 -11.42
N GLU A 75 22.65 -18.75 -10.92
CA GLU A 75 24.08 -18.96 -11.18
C GLU A 75 24.51 -20.34 -10.68
#